data_AF-A0A9E1I5W4-F1
#
_entry.id   AF-A0A9E1I5W4-F1
#
_cell.length_a   1.000
_cell.length_b   1.000
_cell.length_c   1.000
_cell.angle_alpha   90.00
_cell.angle_beta   90.00
_cell.angle_gamma   90.00
#
_symmetry.space_group_name_H-M   'P 1'
#
loop_
_entity.id
_entity.type
_entity.pdbx_description
1 polymer ?
#
loop_
_entity_poly.entity_id
_entity_poly.type
_entity_poly.pdbx_seq_one_letter_code
_entity_poly.pdbx_strand_id
1 'polypeptide(L)'
;MYEPKPIDTSDVVLPAELLALTEKIAENVHEVWAAGRIAEGWTYGEKKDNDLKTTPLLVPYDELAESEKEYDRNTALETLKLIVKMGYRIELRDPNQ
;
A
#
# COMPACT_ATOMS: atom_id res chain seq x y z
N MET A 1 -14.85 12.56 23.31
CA MET A 1 -14.84 11.30 22.54
C MET A 1 -14.43 11.66 21.12
N TYR A 2 -13.51 10.91 20.52
CA TYR A 2 -13.08 11.15 19.14
C TYR A 2 -14.11 10.60 18.16
N GLU A 3 -14.43 11.35 17.09
CA GLU A 3 -15.36 10.94 16.03
C GLU A 3 -14.69 11.13 14.66
N PRO A 4 -14.25 10.05 13.99
CA PRO A 4 -13.60 10.15 12.69
C PRO A 4 -14.60 10.58 11.60
N LYS A 5 -14.15 11.44 10.67
CA LYS A 5 -14.96 11.97 9.56
C LYS A 5 -14.18 11.87 8.23
N PRO A 6 -14.04 10.66 7.66
CA PRO A 6 -13.39 10.51 6.37
C PRO A 6 -14.20 11.22 5.27
N ILE A 7 -13.50 11.69 4.24
CA ILE A 7 -14.15 12.24 3.05
C ILE A 7 -14.79 11.07 2.29
N ASP A 8 -16.05 11.24 1.87
CA ASP A 8 -16.75 10.26 1.06
C ASP A 8 -16.21 10.26 -0.39
N THR A 9 -15.67 9.11 -0.77
CA THR A 9 -15.04 8.80 -2.06
C THR A 9 -15.88 7.79 -2.87
N SER A 10 -17.06 7.40 -2.39
CA SER A 10 -17.88 6.35 -3.01
C SER A 10 -18.38 6.69 -4.42
N ASP A 11 -18.46 7.98 -4.76
CA ASP A 11 -18.83 8.50 -6.08
C ASP A 11 -17.64 8.58 -7.05
N VAL A 12 -16.41 8.34 -6.58
CA VAL A 12 -15.21 8.41 -7.41
C VAL A 12 -14.94 7.07 -8.09
N VAL A 13 -14.97 7.10 -9.42
CA VAL A 13 -14.55 5.97 -10.27
C VAL A 13 -13.16 6.27 -10.81
N LEU A 14 -12.19 5.44 -10.45
CA LEU A 14 -10.83 5.56 -10.98
C LEU A 14 -10.73 4.94 -12.38
N PRO A 15 -9.96 5.54 -13.29
CA PRO A 15 -9.65 4.92 -14.58
C PRO A 15 -8.73 3.70 -14.39
N ALA A 16 -8.69 2.81 -15.39
CA ALA A 16 -8.03 1.51 -15.30
C ALA A 16 -6.53 1.60 -14.98
N GLU A 17 -5.85 2.62 -15.49
CA GLU A 17 -4.44 2.89 -15.22
C GLU A 17 -4.19 3.25 -13.74
N LEU A 18 -5.11 3.99 -13.10
CA LEU A 18 -5.00 4.31 -11.68
C LEU A 18 -5.41 3.12 -10.80
N LEU A 19 -6.33 2.27 -11.27
CA LEU A 19 -6.60 0.99 -10.62
C LEU A 19 -5.37 0.07 -10.68
N ALA A 20 -4.64 0.00 -11.79
CA ALA A 20 -3.39 -0.76 -11.85
C ALA A 20 -2.28 -0.15 -10.96
N LEU A 21 -2.28 1.17 -10.79
CA LEU A 21 -1.35 1.86 -9.91
C LEU A 21 -1.56 1.51 -8.42
N THR A 22 -2.76 1.08 -7.99
CA THR A 22 -3.00 0.70 -6.59
C THR A 22 -2.08 -0.45 -6.16
N GLU A 23 -1.92 -1.46 -7.02
CA GLU A 23 -1.07 -2.62 -6.75
C GLU A 23 0.39 -2.22 -6.63
N LYS A 24 0.85 -1.33 -7.52
CA LYS A 24 2.23 -0.83 -7.49
C LYS A 24 2.52 0.03 -6.27
N ILE A 25 1.53 0.80 -5.80
CA ILE A 25 1.66 1.53 -4.54
C ILE A 25 1.72 0.56 -3.36
N ALA A 26 0.85 -0.46 -3.31
CA ALA A 26 0.84 -1.45 -2.23
C ALA A 26 2.15 -2.24 -2.16
N GLU A 27 2.65 -2.72 -3.31
CA GLU A 27 3.96 -3.36 -3.44
C GLU A 27 5.07 -2.46 -2.90
N ASN A 28 5.11 -1.19 -3.31
CA ASN A 28 6.15 -0.26 -2.84
C ASN A 28 6.03 0.07 -1.34
N VAL A 29 4.81 0.14 -0.78
CA VAL A 29 4.61 0.32 0.66
C VAL A 29 5.24 -0.85 1.41
N HIS A 30 5.04 -2.08 0.94
CA HIS A 30 5.67 -3.26 1.52
C HIS A 30 7.20 -3.21 1.41
N GLU A 31 7.75 -2.88 0.25
CA GLU A 31 9.20 -2.76 0.05
C GLU A 31 9.84 -1.73 0.98
N VAL A 32 9.20 -0.56 1.16
CA VAL A 32 9.66 0.48 2.08
C VAL A 32 9.61 0.00 3.53
N TRP A 33 8.52 -0.67 3.92
CA TRP A 33 8.40 -1.26 5.26
C TRP A 33 9.48 -2.33 5.51
N ALA A 34 9.67 -3.24 4.55
CA ALA A 34 10.63 -4.34 4.65
C ALA A 34 12.07 -3.81 4.74
N ALA A 35 12.43 -2.84 3.89
CA ALA A 35 13.73 -2.18 3.94
C ALA A 35 14.00 -1.52 5.29
N GLY A 36 13.01 -0.82 5.86
CA GLY A 36 13.12 -0.22 7.19
C GLY A 36 13.30 -1.26 8.29
N ARG A 37 12.55 -2.37 8.24
CA ARG A 37 12.68 -3.48 9.19
C ARG A 37 14.05 -4.14 9.11
N ILE A 38 14.54 -4.41 7.90
CA ILE A 38 15.88 -4.98 7.71
C ILE A 38 16.95 -4.04 8.26
N ALA A 39 16.84 -2.72 8.03
CA ALA A 39 17.76 -1.74 8.58
C ALA A 39 17.74 -1.68 10.13
N GLU A 40 16.57 -1.94 10.74
CA GLU A 40 16.41 -2.08 12.19
C GLU A 40 16.93 -3.43 12.74
N GLY A 41 17.43 -4.31 11.89
CA GLY A 41 17.96 -5.63 12.24
C GLY A 41 16.91 -6.72 12.33
N TRP A 42 15.74 -6.54 11.71
CA TRP A 42 14.75 -7.60 11.61
C TRP A 42 15.12 -8.61 10.53
N THR A 43 14.73 -9.86 10.76
CA THR A 43 14.90 -10.96 9.80
C THR A 43 13.59 -11.72 9.61
N TYR A 44 13.53 -12.54 8.56
CA TYR A 44 12.45 -13.50 8.41
C TYR A 44 12.40 -14.47 9.61
N GLY A 45 11.18 -14.86 10.01
CA GLY A 45 10.93 -15.99 10.90
C GLY A 45 9.46 -16.41 10.86
N GLU A 46 9.17 -17.69 11.13
CA GLU A 46 7.81 -18.27 10.98
C GLU A 46 6.74 -17.58 11.83
N LYS A 47 7.15 -16.89 12.90
CA LYS A 47 6.28 -16.13 13.80
C LYS A 47 6.90 -14.78 14.09
N LYS A 48 6.03 -13.82 14.42
CA LYS A 48 6.47 -12.50 14.87
C LYS A 48 7.05 -12.60 16.28
N ASP A 49 8.28 -12.15 16.46
CA ASP A 49 8.95 -12.03 17.74
C ASP A 49 9.69 -10.68 17.79
N ASN A 50 9.34 -9.83 18.76
CA ASN A 50 9.94 -8.50 18.86
C ASN A 50 11.33 -8.54 19.51
N ASP A 51 11.60 -9.51 20.39
CA ASP A 51 12.88 -9.63 21.11
C ASP A 51 13.95 -10.19 20.17
N LEU A 52 13.58 -11.20 19.38
CA LEU A 52 14.42 -11.77 18.33
C LEU A 52 14.37 -10.98 17.02
N LYS A 53 13.48 -9.99 16.92
CA LYS A 53 13.21 -9.19 15.71
C LYS A 53 12.93 -10.05 14.48
N THR A 54 12.04 -11.02 14.61
CA THR A 54 11.61 -11.87 13.49
C THR A 54 10.17 -11.57 13.10
N THR A 55 9.85 -11.74 11.81
CA THR A 55 8.47 -11.64 11.31
C THR A 55 8.27 -12.51 10.07
N PRO A 56 7.09 -13.14 9.90
CA PRO A 56 6.81 -13.94 8.70
C PRO A 56 6.59 -13.07 7.46
N LEU A 57 6.39 -11.76 7.64
CA LEU A 57 6.08 -10.83 6.55
C LEU A 57 7.33 -10.33 5.82
N LEU A 58 8.55 -10.64 6.28
CA LEU A 58 9.78 -10.29 5.58
C LEU A 58 10.06 -11.27 4.43
N VAL A 59 9.17 -11.25 3.44
CA VAL A 59 9.20 -12.00 2.19
C VAL A 59 8.87 -11.05 1.03
N PRO A 60 9.19 -11.41 -0.24
CA PRO A 60 8.76 -10.65 -1.40
C PRO A 60 7.25 -10.40 -1.40
N TYR A 61 6.81 -9.23 -1.89
CA TYR A 61 5.40 -8.85 -1.91
C TYR A 61 4.49 -9.93 -2.51
N ASP A 62 4.89 -10.54 -3.62
CA ASP A 62 4.11 -11.60 -4.29
C ASP A 62 3.88 -12.84 -3.43
N GLU A 63 4.73 -13.11 -2.45
CA GLU A 63 4.64 -14.24 -1.52
C GLU A 63 3.77 -13.96 -0.28
N LEU A 64 3.34 -12.71 -0.08
CA LEU A 64 2.42 -12.38 1.00
C LEU A 64 1.06 -13.03 0.80
N ALA A 65 0.42 -13.37 1.91
CA ALA A 65 -0.98 -13.75 1.90
C ALA A 65 -1.84 -12.58 1.40
N GLU A 66 -2.89 -12.88 0.63
CA GLU A 66 -3.77 -11.85 0.06
C GLU A 66 -4.39 -10.93 1.12
N SER A 67 -4.62 -11.42 2.33
CA SER A 67 -5.12 -10.61 3.45
C SER A 67 -4.14 -9.51 3.88
N GLU A 68 -2.83 -9.76 3.77
CA GLU A 68 -1.80 -8.77 4.11
C GLU A 68 -1.72 -7.69 3.03
N LYS A 69 -1.80 -8.08 1.76
CA LYS A 69 -1.83 -7.14 0.62
C LYS A 69 -3.07 -6.26 0.63
N GLU A 70 -4.21 -6.83 1.01
CA GLU A 70 -5.53 -6.18 0.92
C GLU A 70 -5.60 -4.87 1.72
N TYR A 71 -4.92 -4.78 2.87
CA TYR A 71 -4.90 -3.55 3.65
C TYR A 71 -4.20 -2.40 2.91
N ASP A 72 -3.03 -2.67 2.34
CA ASP A 72 -2.25 -1.68 1.60
C ASP A 72 -2.92 -1.31 0.27
N ARG A 73 -3.53 -2.29 -0.42
CA ARG A 73 -4.33 -2.05 -1.63
C ARG A 73 -5.52 -1.13 -1.36
N ASN A 74 -6.27 -1.37 -0.29
CA ASN A 74 -7.41 -0.52 0.07
C ASN A 74 -6.95 0.88 0.46
N THR A 75 -5.83 1.00 1.19
CA THR A 75 -5.23 2.29 1.53
C THR A 75 -4.81 3.06 0.28
N ALA A 76 -4.15 2.39 -0.67
CA ALA A 76 -3.75 2.97 -1.95
C ALA A 76 -4.96 3.42 -2.79
N LEU A 77 -5.99 2.57 -2.89
CA LEU A 77 -7.22 2.84 -3.62
C LEU A 77 -7.95 4.08 -3.09
N GLU A 78 -8.19 4.13 -1.78
CA GLU A 78 -8.90 5.25 -1.16
C GLU A 78 -8.09 6.54 -1.20
N THR A 79 -6.76 6.45 -1.12
CA THR A 79 -5.86 7.60 -1.33
C THR A 79 -5.99 8.16 -2.74
N LEU A 80 -5.98 7.31 -3.77
CA LEU A 80 -6.12 7.74 -5.16
C LEU A 80 -7.51 8.33 -5.43
N LYS A 81 -8.57 7.72 -4.90
CA LYS A 81 -9.93 8.28 -4.99
C LYS A 81 -10.01 9.65 -4.33
N LEU A 82 -9.40 9.81 -3.16
CA LEU A 82 -9.38 11.08 -2.45
C LEU A 82 -8.67 12.17 -3.27
N ILE A 83 -7.51 11.87 -3.87
CA ILE A 83 -6.78 12.80 -4.73
C ILE A 83 -7.68 13.29 -5.89
N VAL A 84 -8.38 12.37 -6.54
CA VAL A 84 -9.33 12.70 -7.62
C VAL A 84 -10.54 13.49 -7.10
N LYS A 85 -11.11 13.11 -5.95
CA LYS A 85 -12.21 13.84 -5.27
C LYS A 85 -11.83 15.29 -4.98
N MET A 86 -10.57 15.53 -4.64
CA MET A 86 -10.02 16.86 -4.36
C MET A 86 -9.72 17.68 -5.63
N GLY A 87 -9.98 17.13 -6.83
CA GLY A 87 -9.81 17.83 -8.10
C GLY A 87 -8.42 17.73 -8.71
N TYR A 88 -7.54 16.90 -8.16
CA TYR A 88 -6.24 16.62 -8.77
C TYR A 88 -6.36 15.57 -9.87
N ARG A 89 -5.36 15.57 -10.76
CA ARG A 89 -5.27 14.67 -11.91
C ARG A 89 -3.91 13.98 -11.89
N ILE A 90 -3.94 12.65 -11.96
CA ILE A 90 -2.76 11.80 -12.13
C ILE A 90 -2.90 11.13 -13.49
N GLU A 91 -1.89 11.26 -14.33
CA GLU A 91 -1.86 10.68 -15.68
C GLU A 91 -0.55 9.92 -15.87
N LEU A 92 -0.65 8.73 -16.46
CA LEU A 92 0.53 8.00 -16.92
C LEU A 92 1.12 8.78 -18.09
N ARG A 93 2.37 9.25 -17.93
CA ARG A 93 3.07 9.88 -19.04
C ARG A 93 3.42 8.84 -20.09
N ASP A 94 3.16 9.14 -21.36
CA ASP A 94 3.69 8.35 -22.45
C ASP A 94 5.22 8.41 -22.38
N PRO A 95 5.93 7.28 -22.25
CA PRO A 95 7.39 7.27 -22.23
C PRO A 95 8.02 7.78 -23.54
N ASN A 96 7.22 8.00 -24.60
CA ASN A 96 7.66 8.53 -25.89
C ASN A 96 7.23 9.99 -26.15
N GLN A 97 6.66 10.69 -25.16
CA GLN A 97 6.42 12.14 -25.20
C GLN A 97 7.53 12.95 -24.55
#